data_AF-A0A7V3BI23-F1
#
_entry.id   AF-A0A7V3BI23-F1
#
_cell.length_a   1.000
_cell.length_b   1.000
_cell.length_c   1.000
_cell.angle_alpha   90.00
_cell.angle_beta   90.00
_cell.angle_gamma   90.00
#
_symmetry.space_group_name_H-M   'P 1'
#
loop_
_entity.id
_entity.type
_entity.pdbx_description
1 polymer ?
#
loop_
_entity_poly.entity_id
_entity_poly.type
_entity_poly.pdbx_seq_one_letter_code
_entity_poly.pdbx_strand_id
1 'polypeptide(L)'
;MTNPIGSTKRISLQIRDHEGIAYTVDLTVTEEDKTGTLVVFTADSRVVEKFGLRNLQKSEDGKNLTCHVSGATVTLSLESDEDPPALQVAARYVFPFFDATYHLSRTEQQRFVDWIRDLGIGVQV
;
A
#
# COMPACT_ATOMS: atom_id res chain seq x y z
N MET A 1 6.33 -25.36 20.25
CA MET A 1 6.30 -23.90 20.45
C MET A 1 7.30 -23.28 19.49
N THR A 2 6.83 -22.62 18.44
CA THR A 2 7.63 -21.71 17.60
C THR A 2 6.69 -20.58 17.20
N ASN A 3 6.71 -19.48 17.96
CA ASN A 3 6.12 -18.23 17.53
C ASN A 3 6.83 -17.81 16.24
N PRO A 4 6.13 -17.49 15.14
CA PRO A 4 6.78 -16.82 14.03
C PRO A 4 7.24 -15.47 14.54
N ILE A 5 8.56 -15.28 14.55
CA ILE A 5 9.22 -14.01 14.90
C ILE A 5 8.60 -12.91 14.05
N GLY A 6 8.16 -11.82 14.69
CA GLY A 6 7.66 -10.62 14.04
C GLY A 6 8.57 -10.16 12.91
N SER A 7 8.17 -10.46 11.68
CA SER A 7 8.98 -10.17 10.51
C SER A 7 8.60 -8.77 9.99
N THR A 8 9.61 -7.95 9.72
CA THR A 8 9.40 -6.67 9.05
C THR A 8 9.57 -6.89 7.55
N LYS A 9 8.52 -6.65 6.77
CA LYS A 9 8.54 -6.75 5.32
C LYS A 9 8.55 -5.38 4.67
N ARG A 10 9.19 -5.29 3.51
CA ARG A 10 9.33 -4.02 2.78
C ARG A 10 9.10 -4.24 1.29
N ILE A 11 8.51 -3.24 0.64
CA ILE A 11 8.42 -3.16 -0.81
C ILE A 11 8.64 -1.72 -1.26
N SER A 12 9.30 -1.57 -2.41
CA SER A 12 9.45 -0.31 -3.13
C SER A 12 8.78 -0.45 -4.48
N LEU A 13 7.86 0.48 -4.79
CA LEU A 13 7.03 0.49 -5.98
C LEU A 13 7.25 1.75 -6.79
N GLN A 14 7.33 1.61 -8.11
CA GLN A 14 7.28 2.75 -9.03
C GLN A 14 5.83 2.99 -9.49
N ILE A 15 5.34 4.20 -9.24
CA ILE A 15 3.97 4.61 -9.60
C ILE A 15 4.00 5.91 -10.40
N ARG A 16 2.94 6.19 -11.14
CA ARG A 16 2.72 7.46 -11.84
C ARG A 16 1.36 8.03 -11.46
N ASP A 17 1.27 9.33 -11.27
CA ASP A 17 -0.04 9.98 -11.17
C ASP A 17 -0.73 10.11 -12.54
N HIS A 18 -1.92 10.71 -12.55
CA HIS A 18 -2.70 10.97 -13.76
C HIS A 18 -2.03 11.95 -14.73
N GLU A 19 -1.09 12.77 -14.27
CA GLU A 19 -0.30 13.68 -15.13
C GLU A 19 0.95 12.97 -15.70
N GLY A 20 1.19 11.71 -15.30
CA GLY A 20 2.33 10.91 -15.71
C GLY A 20 3.60 11.18 -14.92
N ILE A 21 3.52 11.95 -13.81
CA ILE A 21 4.67 12.24 -12.95
C ILE A 21 5.02 10.96 -12.18
N ALA A 22 6.30 10.58 -12.22
CA ALA A 22 6.78 9.37 -11.57
C ALA A 22 7.13 9.61 -10.09
N TYR A 23 6.66 8.70 -9.25
CA TYR A 23 6.98 8.62 -7.83
C TYR A 23 7.48 7.23 -7.47
N THR A 24 8.22 7.15 -6.37
CA THR A 24 8.56 5.89 -5.71
C THR A 24 7.83 5.81 -4.38
N VAL A 25 7.18 4.69 -4.11
CA VAL A 25 6.52 4.43 -2.82
C VAL A 25 7.24 3.31 -2.11
N ASP A 26 7.76 3.62 -0.93
CA ASP A 26 8.31 2.63 -0.01
C ASP A 26 7.31 2.32 1.09
N LEU A 27 6.95 1.05 1.20
CA LEU A 27 6.06 0.54 2.21
C LEU A 27 6.83 -0.43 3.10
N THR A 28 6.84 -0.17 4.40
CA THR A 28 7.39 -1.06 5.43
C THR A 28 6.27 -1.52 6.35
N VAL A 29 6.18 -2.81 6.61
CA VAL A 29 5.16 -3.41 7.49
C VAL A 29 5.84 -4.26 8.55
N THR A 30 5.51 -4.00 9.81
CA THR A 30 5.84 -4.82 10.96
C THR A 30 4.63 -5.71 11.24
N GLU A 31 4.74 -6.99 10.88
CA GLU A 31 3.59 -7.90 10.82
C GLU A 31 2.97 -8.20 12.18
N GLU A 32 3.81 -8.33 13.22
CA GLU A 32 3.41 -8.63 14.60
C GLU A 32 2.49 -7.53 15.16
N ASP A 33 2.88 -6.28 14.97
CA ASP A 33 2.14 -5.13 15.47
C ASP A 33 1.03 -4.68 14.52
N LYS A 34 0.98 -5.23 13.29
CA LYS A 34 0.13 -4.76 12.20
C LYS A 34 0.28 -3.23 12.01
N THR A 35 1.51 -2.76 12.08
CA THR A 35 1.88 -1.35 11.86
C THR A 35 2.83 -1.23 10.67
N GLY A 36 3.01 -0.02 10.20
CA GLY A 36 3.90 0.21 9.07
C GLY A 36 4.23 1.68 8.85
N THR A 37 4.99 1.92 7.80
CA THR A 37 5.30 3.27 7.30
C THR A 37 5.19 3.26 5.80
N LEU A 38 4.51 4.26 5.25
CA LEU A 38 4.50 4.56 3.82
C LEU A 38 5.29 5.85 3.60
N VAL A 39 6.20 5.85 2.63
CA VAL A 39 6.97 7.03 2.22
C VAL A 39 6.84 7.19 0.71
N VAL A 40 6.52 8.40 0.27
CA VAL A 40 6.45 8.74 -1.15
C VAL A 40 7.61 9.65 -1.50
N PHE A 41 8.35 9.28 -2.54
CA PHE A 41 9.48 10.03 -3.07
C PHE A 41 9.19 10.51 -4.49
N THR A 42 9.68 11.70 -4.82
CA THR A 42 9.83 12.14 -6.22
C THR A 42 10.92 11.33 -6.92
N ALA A 43 10.99 11.44 -8.26
CA ALA A 43 12.05 10.84 -9.06
C ALA A 43 13.47 11.30 -8.65
N ASP A 44 13.64 12.50 -8.07
CA ASP A 44 14.91 13.00 -7.53
C ASP A 44 15.12 12.65 -6.04
N SER A 45 14.40 11.64 -5.53
CA SER A 45 14.54 11.07 -4.18
C SER A 45 14.20 12.03 -3.04
N ARG A 46 13.41 13.08 -3.29
CA ARG A 46 12.88 13.94 -2.21
C ARG A 46 11.63 13.31 -1.62
N VAL A 47 11.55 13.28 -0.29
CA VAL A 47 10.34 12.85 0.41
C VAL A 47 9.24 13.89 0.19
N VAL A 48 8.16 13.46 -0.46
CA VAL A 48 6.94 14.26 -0.63
C VAL A 48 6.04 14.05 0.58
N GLU A 49 5.83 12.78 0.94
CA GLU A 49 4.91 12.40 2.02
C GLU A 49 5.47 11.24 2.84
N LYS A 50 5.07 11.20 4.11
CA LYS A 50 5.39 10.11 5.02
C LYS A 50 4.23 9.87 5.99
N PHE A 51 3.76 8.64 6.04
CA PHE A 51 2.61 8.23 6.85
C PHE A 51 2.94 7.06 7.75
N GLY A 52 2.50 7.14 9.01
CA GLY A 52 2.47 6.01 9.92
C GLY A 52 1.19 5.21 9.71
N LEU A 53 1.34 3.91 9.46
CA LEU A 53 0.24 2.98 9.22
C LEU A 53 -0.05 2.17 10.47
N ARG A 54 -1.33 1.95 10.77
CA ARG A 54 -1.78 1.11 11.89
C ARG A 54 -2.91 0.18 11.44
N ASN A 55 -3.18 -0.86 12.21
CA ASN A 55 -4.27 -1.81 11.97
C ASN A 55 -4.25 -2.37 10.53
N LEU A 56 -3.08 -2.74 10.02
CA LEU A 56 -2.98 -3.28 8.68
C LEU A 56 -3.75 -4.61 8.56
N GLN A 57 -4.53 -4.72 7.49
CA GLN A 57 -5.28 -5.90 7.10
C GLN A 57 -5.15 -6.10 5.60
N LYS A 58 -5.06 -7.36 5.16
CA LYS A 58 -5.04 -7.70 3.74
C LYS A 58 -6.35 -8.36 3.32
N SER A 59 -6.75 -8.23 2.07
CA SER A 59 -7.80 -9.09 1.50
C SER A 59 -7.27 -10.49 1.22
N GLU A 60 -8.17 -11.47 1.15
CA GLU A 60 -7.85 -12.86 0.85
C GLU A 60 -7.24 -13.05 -0.54
N ASP A 61 -7.70 -12.26 -1.52
CA ASP A 61 -7.19 -12.29 -2.90
C ASP A 61 -5.80 -11.64 -3.06
N GLY A 62 -5.33 -10.92 -2.02
CA GLY A 62 -4.07 -10.19 -2.00
C GLY A 62 -4.06 -8.90 -2.84
N LYS A 63 -5.23 -8.42 -3.28
CA LYS A 63 -5.34 -7.20 -4.11
C LYS A 63 -5.55 -5.93 -3.30
N ASN A 64 -6.01 -6.06 -2.05
CA ASN A 64 -6.33 -4.94 -1.20
C ASN A 64 -5.51 -4.96 0.09
N LEU A 65 -5.05 -3.79 0.49
CA LEU A 65 -4.40 -3.55 1.77
C LEU A 65 -5.10 -2.38 2.47
N THR A 66 -5.78 -2.67 3.58
CA THR A 66 -6.45 -1.68 4.41
C THR A 66 -5.58 -1.32 5.59
N CYS A 67 -5.50 -0.03 5.92
CA CYS A 67 -4.74 0.47 7.06
C CYS A 67 -5.39 1.73 7.63
N HIS A 68 -4.88 2.19 8.77
CA HIS A 68 -5.28 3.45 9.38
C HIS A 68 -4.12 4.46 9.30
N VAL A 69 -4.40 5.65 8.79
CA VAL A 69 -3.45 6.76 8.64
C VAL A 69 -4.06 8.02 9.23
N SER A 70 -3.40 8.61 10.21
CA SER A 70 -3.79 9.90 10.81
C SER A 70 -5.29 10.02 11.19
N GLY A 71 -5.93 8.91 11.57
CA GLY A 71 -7.34 8.87 11.94
C GLY A 71 -8.31 8.50 10.81
N ALA A 72 -7.86 8.36 9.56
CA ALA A 72 -8.64 7.74 8.49
C ALA A 72 -8.34 6.26 8.32
N THR A 73 -9.35 5.54 7.82
CA THR A 73 -9.14 4.24 7.20
C THR A 73 -8.79 4.46 5.73
N VAL A 74 -7.65 3.92 5.30
CA VAL A 74 -7.15 3.98 3.93
C VAL A 74 -7.14 2.57 3.36
N THR A 75 -7.69 2.42 2.16
CA THR A 75 -7.66 1.17 1.40
C THR A 75 -6.85 1.40 0.12
N LEU A 76 -5.84 0.57 -0.06
CA LEU A 76 -5.04 0.44 -1.27
C LEU A 76 -5.65 -0.72 -2.07
N SER A 77 -6.21 -0.44 -3.24
CA SER A 77 -6.87 -1.43 -4.09
C SER A 77 -6.20 -1.52 -5.45
N LEU A 78 -5.90 -2.74 -5.89
CA LEU A 78 -5.33 -2.99 -7.21
C LEU A 78 -6.41 -3.35 -8.24
N GLU A 79 -6.55 -2.49 -9.24
CA GLU A 79 -7.40 -2.74 -10.40
C GLU A 79 -6.56 -3.32 -11.55
N SER A 80 -6.82 -4.58 -11.88
CA SER A 80 -6.06 -5.35 -12.89
C SER A 80 -6.63 -5.28 -14.29
N ASP A 81 -7.87 -4.83 -14.42
CA ASP A 81 -8.60 -4.80 -15.69
C ASP A 81 -8.32 -3.51 -16.49
N GLU A 82 -7.69 -2.51 -15.88
CA GLU A 82 -7.24 -1.29 -16.56
C GLU A 82 -5.89 -1.51 -17.29
N ASP A 83 -5.69 -0.81 -18.42
CA ASP A 83 -4.43 -0.75 -19.15
C ASP A 83 -4.00 0.71 -19.37
N PRO A 84 -2.98 1.21 -18.65
CA PRO A 84 -2.14 0.50 -17.69
C PRO A 84 -2.86 0.20 -16.35
N PRO A 85 -2.44 -0.83 -15.61
CA PRO A 85 -3.01 -1.15 -14.31
C PRO A 85 -2.98 0.01 -13.32
N ALA A 86 -4.00 0.05 -12.45
CA ALA A 86 -4.16 1.13 -11.48
C ALA A 86 -4.10 0.63 -10.03
N LEU A 87 -3.52 1.48 -9.18
CA LEU A 87 -3.54 1.40 -7.73
C LEU A 87 -4.42 2.55 -7.26
N GLN A 88 -5.61 2.22 -6.78
CA GLN A 88 -6.51 3.16 -6.17
C GLN A 88 -6.19 3.29 -4.69
N VAL A 89 -6.15 4.52 -4.21
CA VAL A 89 -5.91 4.88 -2.81
C VAL A 89 -7.13 5.65 -2.31
N ALA A 90 -8.02 4.96 -1.62
CA ALA A 90 -9.21 5.56 -1.04
C ALA A 90 -9.02 5.75 0.47
N ALA A 91 -9.08 6.98 0.94
CA ALA A 91 -9.11 7.31 2.37
C ALA A 91 -10.50 7.78 2.78
N ARG A 92 -11.06 7.09 3.76
CA ARG A 92 -12.36 7.39 4.37
C ARG A 92 -12.14 8.07 5.71
N TYR A 93 -12.22 9.40 5.73
CA TYR A 93 -12.45 10.17 6.96
C TYR A 93 -13.95 10.28 7.21
N VAL A 94 -14.33 10.67 8.43
CA VAL A 94 -15.64 11.25 8.73
C VAL A 94 -15.69 12.65 8.07
N PHE A 95 -15.71 12.68 6.73
CA PHE A 95 -15.52 13.83 5.83
C PHE A 95 -14.22 14.65 6.04
N PRO A 96 -13.39 14.87 5.00
CA PRO A 96 -13.58 14.57 3.56
C PRO A 96 -13.11 13.16 3.12
N PHE A 97 -13.66 12.68 2.01
CA PHE A 97 -13.16 11.48 1.32
C PHE A 97 -12.01 11.89 0.40
N PHE A 98 -10.87 11.19 0.48
CA PHE A 98 -9.77 11.33 -0.47
C PHE A 98 -9.73 10.09 -1.35
N ASP A 99 -9.64 10.27 -2.65
CA ASP A 99 -9.50 9.21 -3.63
C ASP A 99 -8.42 9.63 -4.62
N ALA A 100 -7.39 8.81 -4.77
CA ALA A 100 -6.30 9.05 -5.69
C ALA A 100 -5.97 7.76 -6.45
N THR A 101 -5.84 7.88 -7.76
CA THR A 101 -5.49 6.76 -8.64
C THR A 101 -4.09 6.96 -9.17
N TYR A 102 -3.28 5.91 -9.06
CA TYR A 102 -1.92 5.87 -9.61
C TYR A 102 -1.77 4.73 -10.60
N HIS A 103 -1.06 4.96 -11.69
CA HIS A 103 -0.72 3.94 -12.65
C HIS A 103 0.58 3.25 -12.27
N LEU A 104 0.63 1.93 -12.49
CA LEU A 104 1.81 1.12 -12.27
C LEU A 104 2.01 0.14 -13.43
N SER A 105 3.25 -0.31 -13.61
CA SER A 105 3.51 -1.36 -14.60
C SER A 105 2.91 -2.69 -14.14
N ARG A 106 2.60 -3.60 -15.07
CA ARG A 106 2.16 -4.97 -14.73
C ARG A 106 3.16 -5.70 -13.84
N THR A 107 4.45 -5.44 -14.01
CA THR A 107 5.51 -6.01 -13.16
C THR A 107 5.42 -5.49 -11.73
N GLU A 108 5.26 -4.18 -11.54
CA GLU A 108 5.08 -3.59 -10.21
C GLU A 108 3.79 -4.06 -9.55
N GLN A 109 2.71 -4.23 -10.33
CA GLN A 109 1.44 -4.74 -9.82
C GLN A 109 1.60 -6.15 -9.29
N GLN A 110 2.19 -7.05 -10.08
CA GLN A 110 2.41 -8.43 -9.67
C GLN A 110 3.30 -8.51 -8.42
N ARG A 111 4.39 -7.72 -8.37
CA ARG A 111 5.25 -7.61 -7.19
C ARG A 111 4.47 -7.18 -5.95
N PHE A 112 3.53 -6.23 -6.10
CA PHE A 112 2.72 -5.77 -4.97
C PHE A 112 1.71 -6.83 -4.51
N VAL A 113 1.02 -7.51 -5.43
CA VAL A 113 0.10 -8.61 -5.11
C VAL A 113 0.83 -9.73 -4.36
N ASP A 114 1.96 -10.18 -4.90
CA ASP A 114 2.73 -11.28 -4.29
C ASP A 114 3.22 -10.87 -2.89
N TRP A 115 3.67 -9.62 -2.75
CA TRP A 115 4.09 -9.09 -1.46
C TRP A 115 2.94 -9.01 -0.45
N ILE A 116 1.73 -8.54 -0.83
CA ILE A 116 0.55 -8.54 0.06
C ILE A 116 0.19 -9.97 0.46
N ARG A 117 0.18 -10.92 -0.49
CA ARG A 117 -0.12 -12.33 -0.21
C ARG A 117 0.86 -12.92 0.79
N ASP A 118 2.13 -12.58 0.66
CA ASP A 118 3.19 -13.01 1.54
C ASP A 118 3.14 -12.38 2.93
N LEU A 119 2.40 -11.29 3.15
CA LEU A 119 2.29 -10.69 4.49
C LEU A 119 1.60 -11.64 5.48
N GLY A 120 2.19 -11.84 6.65
CA GLY A 120 1.63 -12.58 7.78
C GLY A 120 0.57 -11.83 8.61
N ILE A 121 -0.02 -10.76 8.06
CA ILE A 121 -1.05 -9.95 8.74
C ILE A 121 -2.45 -10.55 8.56
N GLY A 122 -3.39 -10.12 9.42
CA GLY A 122 -4.76 -10.62 9.41
C GLY A 122 -5.51 -10.36 8.10
N VAL A 123 -6.40 -11.29 7.73
CA VAL A 123 -7.28 -11.15 6.57
C VAL A 123 -8.53 -10.37 6.96
N GLN A 124 -8.90 -9.38 6.15
CA GLN A 124 -10.18 -8.69 6.27
C GLN A 124 -11.28 -9.63 5.75
N VAL A 125 -12.18 -10.03 6.65
CA VAL A 125 -13.36 -10.88 6.36
C VAL A 125 -14.55 -10.01 6.00
#